data_AF-A0A8X8XHL0-F1
#
_entry.id   AF-A0A8X8XHL0-F1
#
_cell.length_a   1.000
_cell.length_b   1.000
_cell.length_c   1.000
_cell.angle_alpha   90.00
_cell.angle_beta   90.00
_cell.angle_gamma   90.00
#
_symmetry.space_group_name_H-M   'P 1'
#
loop_
_entity.id
_entity.type
_entity.pdbx_description
1 polymer ?
#
loop_
_entity_poly.entity_id
_entity_poly.type
_entity_poly.pdbx_seq_one_letter_code
_entity_poly.pdbx_strand_id
1 'polypeptide(L)'
;MFPSSSNAAFEDSRIFLELEDLLADCPISDGNNTEKKGVKKRSRKIEASNNGSSESKKTAHRLTEKQRRQEMAALYASLRSLLPPEYIKGKRAISDHMHQAVNYINDMKNKIKQVKLRRNSFGVEAENQTSNASDSSPYCVKINPLTEGFEILISSSLNKGCFPLSMVLADLLNRQLHVISYVSTRGDGCYLHKIHLELNDSASIDLSGLQHGLLNMLKLV
;
A
#
# COMPACT_ATOMS: atom_id res chain seq x y z
N MET A 1 17.78 -12.21 -19.33
CA MET A 1 18.80 -11.58 -18.46
C MET A 1 18.19 -10.35 -17.82
N PHE A 2 17.80 -10.46 -16.56
CA PHE A 2 17.42 -9.33 -15.70
C PHE A 2 18.46 -9.26 -14.59
N PRO A 3 18.91 -8.08 -14.16
CA PRO A 3 19.84 -7.99 -13.05
C PRO A 3 19.07 -8.10 -11.74
N SER A 4 19.47 -9.07 -10.93
CA SER A 4 19.23 -9.13 -9.50
C SER A 4 19.92 -7.93 -8.83
N SER A 5 19.24 -7.21 -7.95
CA SER A 5 19.93 -6.35 -6.99
C SER A 5 19.23 -6.32 -5.64
N SER A 6 19.85 -7.06 -4.73
CA SER A 6 20.19 -6.69 -3.35
C SER A 6 19.40 -5.54 -2.70
N ASN A 7 18.82 -5.92 -1.56
CA ASN A 7 18.50 -5.10 -0.41
C ASN A 7 19.62 -4.08 -0.11
N ALA A 8 19.33 -2.79 -0.23
CA ALA A 8 20.12 -1.72 0.33
C ALA A 8 19.15 -0.70 0.92
N ALA A 9 19.04 -0.70 2.25
CA ALA A 9 18.40 0.36 3.00
C ALA A 9 19.15 1.66 2.70
N PHE A 10 18.57 2.51 1.87
CA PHE A 10 19.03 3.88 1.67
C PHE A 10 18.21 4.76 2.62
N GLU A 11 18.62 4.76 3.89
CA GLU A 11 18.31 5.84 4.82
C GLU A 11 18.99 7.10 4.26
N ASP A 12 18.27 7.86 3.42
CA ASP A 12 18.75 9.17 3.00
C ASP A 12 18.50 10.16 4.16
N SER A 13 19.44 10.13 5.12
CA SER A 13 19.50 11.06 6.26
C SER A 13 19.66 12.54 5.84
N ARG A 14 19.61 12.84 4.54
CA ARG A 14 19.65 14.20 3.97
C ARG A 14 18.31 14.93 3.98
N ILE A 15 17.19 14.22 4.14
CA ILE A 15 15.87 14.89 4.26
C ILE A 15 15.67 15.49 5.66
N PHE A 16 16.40 15.00 6.67
CA PHE A 16 16.25 15.49 8.04
C PHE A 16 17.03 16.79 8.31
N LEU A 17 18.17 17.02 7.63
CA LEU A 17 18.98 18.24 7.83
C LEU A 17 18.35 19.51 7.26
N GLU A 18 17.50 19.41 6.24
CA GLU A 18 16.92 20.60 5.57
C GLU A 18 15.78 21.25 6.39
N LEU A 19 15.33 20.58 7.45
CA LEU A 19 14.31 21.08 8.40
C LEU A 19 14.91 21.83 9.59
N GLU A 20 16.17 21.57 9.94
CA GLU A 20 16.83 22.17 11.11
C GLU A 20 17.42 23.56 10.79
N ASP A 21 17.89 23.76 9.56
CA ASP A 21 18.50 25.01 9.09
C ASP A 21 17.53 26.21 9.00
N LEU A 22 16.21 25.98 8.97
CA LEU A 22 15.21 27.07 8.99
C LEU A 22 14.73 27.43 10.41
N LEU A 23 15.21 26.72 11.44
CA LEU A 23 14.90 26.97 12.84
C LEU A 23 16.05 27.65 13.62
N ALA A 24 17.23 27.80 13.01
CA ALA A 24 18.43 28.29 13.70
C ALA A 24 18.50 29.82 13.92
N ASP A 25 17.68 30.64 13.25
CA ASP A 25 17.82 32.11 13.28
C ASP A 25 16.82 32.83 14.21
N CYS A 26 16.77 32.44 15.48
CA CYS A 26 16.22 33.31 16.53
C CYS A 26 17.17 33.38 17.73
N PRO A 27 17.86 34.51 17.97
CA PRO A 27 18.68 34.67 19.16
C PRO A 27 17.78 34.71 20.41
N ILE A 28 18.04 33.80 21.34
CA ILE A 28 17.59 33.89 22.73
C ILE A 28 18.40 35.01 23.38
N SER A 29 17.75 36.14 23.69
CA SER A 29 18.40 37.25 24.39
C SER A 29 18.22 37.09 25.90
N ASP A 30 19.11 36.32 26.53
CA ASP A 30 19.38 36.44 27.96
C ASP A 30 20.38 37.57 28.21
N GLY A 31 20.06 38.45 29.16
CA GLY A 31 20.86 39.63 29.44
C GLY A 31 22.25 39.30 29.98
N ASN A 32 23.27 40.02 29.48
CA ASN A 32 24.32 40.65 30.29
C ASN A 32 25.29 41.46 29.39
N ASN A 33 25.83 42.53 29.98
CA ASN A 33 26.58 43.61 29.34
C ASN A 33 27.91 43.17 28.70
N THR A 34 28.20 43.67 27.49
CA THR A 34 29.56 44.03 27.07
C THR A 34 29.51 44.96 25.84
N GLU A 35 30.26 46.06 25.94
CA GLU A 35 30.39 47.08 24.90
C GLU A 35 31.24 46.59 23.71
N LYS A 36 30.85 46.92 22.46
CA LYS A 36 31.49 47.97 21.62
C LYS A 36 31.07 47.91 20.14
N LYS A 37 30.72 49.11 19.65
CA LYS A 37 30.91 49.68 18.30
C LYS A 37 30.11 49.11 17.09
N GLY A 38 29.01 49.80 16.80
CA GLY A 38 28.98 50.68 15.62
C GLY A 38 28.01 50.32 14.49
N VAL A 39 26.79 50.88 14.50
CA VAL A 39 26.11 51.49 13.33
C VAL A 39 25.08 52.50 13.87
N LYS A 40 25.14 53.76 13.44
CA LYS A 40 24.21 54.84 13.83
C LYS A 40 22.78 54.50 13.41
N LYS A 41 21.92 54.11 14.35
CA LYS A 41 20.47 54.01 14.14
C LYS A 41 19.75 55.04 15.03
N ARG A 42 19.03 55.94 14.35
CA ARG A 42 18.25 57.07 14.88
C ARG A 42 17.47 56.66 16.14
N SER A 43 17.81 57.23 17.30
CA SER A 43 17.11 56.98 18.56
C SER A 43 15.69 57.56 18.47
N ARG A 44 14.67 56.69 18.48
CA ARG A 44 13.32 57.11 18.84
C ARG A 44 13.26 57.15 20.36
N LYS A 45 13.00 58.35 20.89
CA LYS A 45 12.69 58.63 22.28
C LYS A 45 11.62 57.64 22.76
N ILE A 46 11.96 56.76 23.70
CA ILE A 46 10.99 55.90 24.38
C ILE A 46 10.39 56.76 25.48
N GLU A 47 9.20 57.30 25.22
CA GLU A 47 8.33 57.76 26.29
C GLU A 47 7.70 56.51 26.90
N ALA A 48 8.07 56.23 28.16
CA ALA A 48 7.50 55.15 28.96
C ALA A 48 6.04 55.48 29.26
N SER A 49 5.17 55.21 28.30
CA SER A 49 3.72 55.14 28.50
C SER A 49 3.34 53.69 28.77
N ASN A 50 2.38 53.51 29.66
CA ASN A 50 1.92 52.28 30.28
C ASN A 50 1.29 51.30 29.25
N ASN A 51 2.10 50.74 28.35
CA ASN A 51 1.64 50.04 27.13
C ASN A 51 2.05 48.55 27.04
N GLY A 52 2.66 47.99 28.09
CA GLY A 52 3.17 46.61 28.11
C GLY A 52 2.11 45.51 27.88
N SER A 53 0.83 45.80 28.19
CA SER A 53 -0.28 44.87 27.96
C SER A 53 -0.68 44.76 26.48
N SER A 54 -0.49 45.80 25.68
CA SER A 54 -0.89 45.78 24.26
C SER A 54 0.16 45.08 23.38
N GLU A 55 1.45 45.29 23.67
CA GLU A 55 2.56 44.67 22.93
C GLU A 55 2.71 43.17 23.25
N SER A 56 2.44 42.76 24.49
CA SER A 56 2.43 41.33 24.85
C SER A 56 1.29 40.58 24.14
N LYS A 57 0.09 41.15 24.06
CA LYS A 57 -1.04 40.60 23.30
C LYS A 57 -0.73 40.48 21.81
N LYS A 58 -0.11 41.50 21.20
CA LYS A 58 0.32 41.47 19.79
C LYS A 58 1.34 40.36 19.54
N THR A 59 2.28 40.18 20.47
CA THR A 59 3.31 39.14 20.38
C THR A 59 2.70 37.75 20.51
N ALA A 60 1.81 37.53 21.49
CA ALA A 60 1.09 36.28 21.66
C ALA A 60 0.27 35.92 20.40
N HIS A 61 -0.49 36.87 19.86
CA HIS A 61 -1.24 36.67 18.61
C HIS A 61 -0.33 36.30 17.43
N ARG A 62 0.82 36.97 17.30
CA ARG A 62 1.81 36.66 16.26
C ARG A 62 2.37 35.25 16.39
N LEU A 63 2.64 34.79 17.62
CA LEU A 63 3.11 33.43 17.88
C LEU A 63 2.03 32.40 17.56
N THR A 64 0.78 32.63 17.98
CA THR A 64 -0.35 31.73 17.65
C THR A 64 -0.53 31.60 16.14
N GLU A 65 -0.54 32.71 15.40
CA GLU A 65 -0.69 32.66 13.94
C GLU A 65 0.53 32.04 13.25
N LYS A 66 1.75 32.24 13.80
CA LYS A 66 2.95 31.56 13.30
C LYS A 66 2.82 30.05 13.46
N GLN A 67 2.42 29.59 14.65
CA GLN A 67 2.20 28.18 14.94
C GLN A 67 1.14 27.58 13.98
N ARG A 68 0.00 28.27 13.80
CA ARG A 68 -1.04 27.84 12.86
C ARG A 68 -0.52 27.66 11.42
N ARG A 69 0.40 28.53 10.97
CA ARG A 69 1.01 28.41 9.63
C ARG A 69 2.05 27.30 9.56
N GLN A 70 2.81 27.07 10.62
CA GLN A 70 3.75 25.96 10.71
C GLN A 70 3.02 24.62 10.65
N GLU A 71 1.92 24.48 11.38
CA GLU A 71 1.05 23.30 11.33
C GLU A 71 0.48 23.08 9.92
N MET A 72 -0.04 24.13 9.28
CA MET A 72 -0.53 24.03 7.90
C MET A 72 0.58 23.64 6.91
N ALA A 73 1.78 24.19 7.04
CA ALA A 73 2.92 23.83 6.20
C ALA A 73 3.30 22.36 6.38
N ALA A 74 3.31 21.86 7.62
CA ALA A 74 3.57 20.45 7.91
C ALA A 74 2.52 19.52 7.28
N LEU A 75 1.24 19.89 7.33
CA LEU A 75 0.17 19.14 6.67
C LEU A 75 0.34 19.10 5.14
N TYR A 76 0.71 20.22 4.52
CA TYR A 76 0.97 20.25 3.07
C TYR A 76 2.21 19.44 2.67
N ALA A 77 3.26 19.45 3.48
CA ALA A 77 4.44 18.62 3.27
C ALA A 77 4.09 17.12 3.37
N SER A 78 3.28 16.74 4.37
CA SER A 78 2.77 15.37 4.53
C SER A 78 1.87 14.94 3.36
N LEU A 79 0.97 15.81 2.91
CA LEU A 79 0.17 15.54 1.73
C LEU A 79 1.05 15.29 0.49
N ARG A 80 2.07 16.12 0.29
CA ARG A 80 3.00 15.98 -0.84
C ARG A 80 3.78 14.66 -0.76
N SER A 81 4.22 14.21 0.41
CA SER A 81 4.98 12.96 0.53
C SER A 81 4.17 11.70 0.26
N LEU A 82 2.84 11.74 0.44
CA LEU A 82 1.93 10.64 0.16
C LEU A 82 1.57 10.47 -1.33
N LEU A 83 1.89 11.47 -2.16
CA LEU A 83 1.56 11.43 -3.58
C LEU A 83 2.65 10.70 -4.38
N PRO A 84 2.29 9.89 -5.38
CA PRO A 84 3.28 9.32 -6.29
C PRO A 84 4.01 10.42 -7.09
N PRO A 85 5.29 10.20 -7.46
CA PRO A 85 6.10 11.21 -8.13
C PRO A 85 5.50 11.69 -9.45
N GLU A 86 4.71 10.88 -10.15
CA GLU A 86 4.02 11.23 -11.39
C GLU A 86 3.03 12.41 -11.17
N TYR A 87 2.40 12.45 -10.00
CA TYR A 87 1.42 13.47 -9.64
C TYR A 87 2.09 14.76 -9.16
N ILE A 88 3.33 14.68 -8.68
CA ILE A 88 4.08 15.81 -8.10
C ILE A 88 5.06 16.43 -9.09
N LYS A 89 5.60 15.66 -10.04
CA LYS A 89 6.68 16.09 -10.93
C LYS A 89 6.29 17.36 -11.68
N GLY A 90 7.17 18.37 -11.61
CA GLY A 90 6.98 19.68 -12.23
C GLY A 90 6.01 20.63 -11.50
N LYS A 91 5.33 20.18 -10.44
CA LYS A 91 4.33 20.97 -9.71
C LYS A 91 4.92 21.45 -8.39
N ARG A 92 5.00 22.76 -8.22
CA ARG A 92 5.61 23.40 -7.03
C ARG A 92 4.58 24.07 -6.13
N ALA A 93 3.42 24.46 -6.64
CA ALA A 93 2.41 25.14 -5.85
C ALA A 93 1.59 24.16 -4.99
N ILE A 94 1.21 24.61 -3.79
CA ILE A 94 0.35 23.83 -2.86
C ILE A 94 -1.01 23.52 -3.50
N SER A 95 -1.58 24.46 -4.24
CA SER A 95 -2.84 24.27 -4.98
C SER A 95 -2.75 23.12 -5.98
N ASP A 96 -1.61 23.00 -6.67
CA ASP A 96 -1.38 21.93 -7.62
C ASP A 96 -1.32 20.59 -6.90
N HIS A 97 -0.62 20.51 -5.76
CA HIS A 97 -0.54 19.27 -4.98
C HIS A 97 -1.91 18.87 -4.45
N MET A 98 -2.72 19.83 -3.98
CA MET A 98 -4.10 19.58 -3.56
C MET A 98 -4.96 19.04 -4.70
N HIS A 99 -4.89 19.65 -5.87
CA HIS A 99 -5.63 19.20 -7.05
C HIS A 99 -5.20 17.79 -7.48
N GLN A 100 -3.90 17.52 -7.48
CA GLN A 100 -3.37 16.21 -7.85
C GLN A 100 -3.67 15.12 -6.82
N ALA A 101 -3.80 15.48 -5.54
CA ALA A 101 -4.28 14.55 -4.53
C ALA A 101 -5.70 14.07 -4.81
N VAL A 102 -6.58 14.96 -5.28
CA VAL A 102 -7.94 14.58 -5.68
C VAL A 102 -7.91 13.61 -6.86
N ASN A 103 -7.06 13.87 -7.86
CA ASN A 103 -6.89 12.99 -9.01
C ASN A 103 -6.40 11.60 -8.59
N TYR A 104 -5.37 11.55 -7.75
CA TYR A 104 -4.83 10.30 -7.22
C TYR A 104 -5.89 9.50 -6.43
N ILE A 105 -6.69 10.17 -5.58
CA ILE A 105 -7.78 9.53 -4.85
C ILE A 105 -8.80 8.91 -5.82
N ASN A 106 -9.16 9.60 -6.90
CA ASN A 106 -10.10 9.09 -7.89
C ASN A 106 -9.54 7.88 -8.65
N ASP A 107 -8.27 7.93 -9.04
CA ASP A 107 -7.61 6.83 -9.73
C ASP A 107 -7.48 5.60 -8.83
N MET A 108 -7.16 5.79 -7.56
CA MET A 108 -7.15 4.70 -6.58
C MET A 108 -8.55 4.10 -6.37
N LYS A 109 -9.59 4.93 -6.27
CA LYS A 109 -10.99 4.46 -6.20
C LYS A 109 -11.36 3.63 -7.43
N ASN A 110 -10.97 4.07 -8.62
CA ASN A 110 -11.23 3.34 -9.87
C ASN A 110 -10.45 2.02 -9.92
N LYS A 111 -9.18 2.02 -9.49
CA LYS A 111 -8.36 0.81 -9.39
C LYS A 111 -8.99 -0.20 -8.43
N ILE A 112 -9.46 0.24 -7.27
CA ILE A 112 -10.17 -0.62 -6.31
C ILE A 112 -11.43 -1.21 -6.95
N LYS A 113 -12.24 -0.41 -7.64
CA LYS A 113 -13.43 -0.91 -8.35
C LYS A 113 -13.07 -1.96 -9.40
N GLN A 114 -12.05 -1.72 -10.21
CA GLN A 114 -11.62 -2.66 -11.24
C GLN A 114 -11.10 -3.98 -10.64
N VAL A 115 -10.28 -3.91 -9.58
CA VAL A 115 -9.79 -5.11 -8.89
C VAL A 115 -10.94 -5.90 -8.27
N LYS A 116 -11.93 -5.22 -7.67
CA LYS A 116 -13.16 -5.85 -7.16
C LYS A 116 -13.97 -6.52 -8.28
N LEU A 117 -14.15 -5.86 -9.42
CA LEU A 117 -14.85 -6.44 -10.56
C LEU A 117 -14.13 -7.69 -11.09
N ARG A 118 -12.80 -7.67 -11.20
CA ARG A 118 -12.01 -8.85 -11.61
C ARG A 118 -12.12 -9.99 -10.60
N ARG A 119 -12.12 -9.68 -9.30
CA ARG A 119 -12.34 -10.69 -8.25
C ARG A 119 -13.72 -11.32 -8.39
N ASN A 120 -14.74 -10.49 -8.54
CA ASN A 120 -16.12 -10.95 -8.69
C ASN A 120 -16.32 -11.71 -10.00
N SER A 121 -15.69 -11.32 -11.11
CA SER A 121 -15.79 -12.07 -12.37
C SER A 121 -15.15 -13.45 -12.26
N PHE A 122 -14.07 -13.61 -11.50
CA PHE A 122 -13.53 -14.94 -11.18
C PHE A 122 -14.50 -15.78 -10.32
N GLY A 123 -15.31 -15.15 -9.46
CA GLY A 123 -16.39 -15.81 -8.73
C GLY A 123 -17.62 -16.11 -9.60
N VAL A 124 -17.95 -15.23 -10.53
CA VAL A 124 -19.15 -15.30 -11.39
C VAL A 124 -18.92 -16.13 -12.65
N GLU A 125 -17.69 -16.33 -13.13
CA GLU A 125 -17.39 -17.34 -14.17
C GLU A 125 -17.63 -18.79 -13.68
N ALA A 126 -17.73 -19.00 -12.36
CA ALA A 126 -18.24 -20.24 -11.79
C ALA A 126 -19.78 -20.33 -11.82
N GLU A 127 -20.50 -19.20 -11.92
CA GLU A 127 -21.96 -19.14 -11.94
C GLU A 127 -22.55 -18.93 -13.36
N ASN A 128 -21.89 -18.19 -14.26
CA ASN A 128 -22.45 -17.88 -15.59
C ASN A 128 -22.15 -18.94 -16.67
N GLN A 129 -21.46 -20.04 -16.33
CA GLN A 129 -21.50 -21.26 -17.15
C GLN A 129 -22.72 -22.15 -16.80
N THR A 130 -23.59 -21.74 -15.86
CA THR A 130 -24.78 -22.50 -15.46
C THR A 130 -26.08 -21.97 -16.06
N SER A 131 -26.08 -21.50 -17.31
CA SER A 131 -27.35 -21.27 -18.02
C SER A 131 -27.65 -22.27 -19.12
N ASN A 132 -26.86 -23.34 -19.29
CA ASN A 132 -27.20 -24.49 -20.16
C ASN A 132 -26.33 -25.73 -19.86
N ALA A 133 -26.32 -26.24 -18.62
CA ALA A 133 -25.88 -27.61 -18.33
C ALA A 133 -26.28 -28.00 -16.90
N SER A 134 -27.17 -28.99 -16.81
CA SER A 134 -27.74 -29.55 -15.60
C SER A 134 -26.75 -30.42 -14.81
N ASP A 135 -25.54 -29.92 -14.50
CA ASP A 135 -24.51 -30.71 -13.77
C ASP A 135 -23.33 -29.88 -13.22
N SER A 136 -23.56 -28.73 -12.56
CA SER A 136 -22.45 -27.95 -12.00
C SER A 136 -21.88 -28.61 -10.74
N SER A 137 -20.70 -29.22 -10.86
CA SER A 137 -19.89 -29.70 -9.73
C SER A 137 -19.66 -28.55 -8.73
N PRO A 138 -19.72 -28.80 -7.40
CA PRO A 138 -19.46 -27.76 -6.38
C PRO A 138 -17.98 -27.32 -6.32
N TYR A 139 -17.12 -27.96 -7.14
CA TYR A 139 -15.69 -27.69 -7.22
C TYR A 139 -15.31 -27.32 -8.65
N CYS A 140 -14.48 -26.29 -8.80
CA CYS A 140 -13.76 -25.98 -10.04
C CYS A 140 -12.27 -26.03 -9.76
N VAL A 141 -11.51 -26.71 -10.62
CA VAL A 141 -10.06 -26.86 -10.54
C VAL A 141 -9.44 -26.20 -11.76
N LYS A 142 -8.48 -25.29 -11.56
CA LYS A 142 -7.64 -24.67 -12.61
C LYS A 142 -6.18 -24.89 -12.25
N ILE A 143 -5.34 -25.18 -13.24
CA ILE A 143 -3.89 -25.35 -13.05
C ILE A 143 -3.16 -24.31 -13.90
N ASN A 144 -2.30 -23.53 -13.26
CA ASN A 144 -1.53 -22.47 -13.90
C ASN A 144 -0.04 -22.83 -13.84
N PRO A 145 0.68 -22.84 -14.97
CA PRO A 145 2.13 -22.99 -14.97
C PRO A 145 2.81 -21.76 -14.35
N LEU A 146 3.88 -22.00 -13.61
CA LEU A 146 4.76 -21.00 -13.01
C LEU A 146 6.19 -21.25 -13.49
N THR A 147 7.07 -20.25 -13.37
CA THR A 147 8.46 -20.35 -13.84
C THR A 147 9.25 -21.48 -13.17
N GLU A 148 8.93 -21.81 -11.91
CA GLU A 148 9.61 -22.82 -11.08
C GLU A 148 8.67 -23.97 -10.67
N GLY A 149 7.52 -24.12 -11.33
CA GLY A 149 6.52 -25.09 -10.87
C GLY A 149 5.12 -24.91 -11.44
N PHE A 150 4.12 -25.34 -10.68
CA PHE A 150 2.72 -25.18 -11.04
C PHE A 150 1.88 -24.73 -9.83
N GLU A 151 0.83 -23.97 -10.11
CA GLU A 151 -0.16 -23.54 -9.14
C GLU A 151 -1.50 -24.21 -9.43
N ILE A 152 -2.03 -24.96 -8.47
CA ILE A 152 -3.37 -25.53 -8.52
C ILE A 152 -4.30 -24.61 -7.75
N LEU A 153 -5.36 -24.16 -8.42
CA LEU A 153 -6.40 -23.31 -7.87
C LEU A 153 -7.72 -24.10 -7.83
N ILE A 154 -8.27 -24.29 -6.63
CA ILE A 154 -9.53 -25.01 -6.42
C ILE A 154 -10.52 -24.07 -5.74
N SER A 155 -11.64 -23.78 -6.41
CA SER A 155 -12.76 -23.06 -5.80
C SER A 155 -13.81 -24.03 -5.30
N SER A 156 -14.24 -23.91 -4.05
CA SER A 156 -15.31 -24.70 -3.46
C SER A 156 -16.45 -23.81 -2.96
N SER A 157 -17.70 -24.16 -3.26
CA SER A 157 -18.87 -23.44 -2.76
C SER A 157 -19.01 -23.64 -1.24
N LEU A 158 -19.33 -22.57 -0.48
CA LEU A 158 -19.48 -22.63 0.99
C LEU A 158 -20.62 -23.57 1.47
N ASN A 159 -21.49 -23.98 0.55
CA ASN A 159 -22.77 -24.64 0.85
C ASN A 159 -22.64 -26.15 1.08
N LYS A 160 -21.47 -26.75 0.84
CA LYS A 160 -21.24 -28.20 0.95
C LYS A 160 -19.94 -28.50 1.69
N GLY A 161 -20.07 -28.95 2.94
CA GLY A 161 -19.02 -29.63 3.70
C GLY A 161 -17.71 -28.85 3.90
N CYS A 162 -16.76 -29.52 4.55
CA CYS A 162 -15.38 -29.04 4.65
C CYS A 162 -14.59 -29.50 3.41
N PHE A 163 -13.73 -28.64 2.87
CA PHE A 163 -12.85 -29.00 1.76
C PHE A 163 -11.94 -30.18 2.15
N PRO A 164 -11.89 -31.28 1.37
CA PRO A 164 -11.14 -32.50 1.72
C PRO A 164 -9.64 -32.36 1.45
N LEU A 165 -8.99 -31.41 2.13
CA LEU A 165 -7.58 -31.08 1.96
C LEU A 165 -6.66 -32.31 2.12
N SER A 166 -6.93 -33.15 3.11
CA SER A 166 -6.14 -34.36 3.37
C SER A 166 -6.11 -35.30 2.16
N MET A 167 -7.25 -35.50 1.51
CA MET A 167 -7.35 -36.35 0.32
C MET A 167 -6.63 -35.75 -0.88
N VAL A 168 -6.77 -34.43 -1.08
CA VAL A 168 -6.08 -33.71 -2.15
C VAL A 168 -4.56 -33.83 -1.97
N LEU A 169 -4.05 -33.57 -0.77
CA LEU A 169 -2.61 -33.67 -0.50
C LEU A 169 -2.10 -35.11 -0.65
N ALA A 170 -2.87 -36.11 -0.21
CA ALA A 170 -2.52 -37.52 -0.40
C ALA A 170 -2.44 -37.92 -1.88
N ASP A 171 -3.38 -37.48 -2.73
CA ASP A 171 -3.36 -37.73 -4.18
C ASP A 171 -2.13 -37.07 -4.84
N LEU A 172 -1.81 -35.82 -4.47
CA LEU A 172 -0.62 -35.12 -4.98
C LEU A 172 0.68 -35.84 -4.57
N LEU A 173 0.77 -36.32 -3.34
CA LEU A 173 1.91 -37.10 -2.86
C LEU A 173 2.03 -38.45 -3.60
N ASN A 174 0.92 -39.15 -3.84
CA ASN A 174 0.91 -40.41 -4.59
C ASN A 174 1.37 -40.22 -6.05
N ARG A 175 1.12 -39.05 -6.62
CA ARG A 175 1.60 -38.64 -7.95
C ARG A 175 3.04 -38.12 -7.96
N GLN A 176 3.73 -38.17 -6.81
CA GLN A 176 5.11 -37.68 -6.64
C GLN A 176 5.26 -36.18 -6.92
N LEU A 177 4.20 -35.39 -6.66
CA LEU A 177 4.23 -33.94 -6.80
C LEU A 177 4.62 -33.30 -5.46
N HIS A 178 5.70 -32.51 -5.49
CA HIS A 178 6.21 -31.84 -4.29
C HIS A 178 5.40 -30.58 -3.99
N VAL A 179 4.66 -30.57 -2.88
CA VAL A 179 3.87 -29.41 -2.42
C VAL A 179 4.75 -28.48 -1.59
N ILE A 180 4.95 -27.25 -2.08
CA ILE A 180 5.70 -26.20 -1.37
C ILE A 180 4.80 -25.47 -0.39
N SER A 181 3.60 -25.09 -0.83
CA SER A 181 2.71 -24.25 -0.03
C SER A 181 1.24 -24.55 -0.29
N TYR A 182 0.43 -24.28 0.72
CA TYR A 182 -1.02 -24.32 0.64
C TYR A 182 -1.60 -23.10 1.34
N VAL A 183 -2.52 -22.42 0.65
CA VAL A 183 -3.24 -21.26 1.19
C VAL A 183 -4.72 -21.43 0.89
N SER A 184 -5.55 -21.27 1.93
CA SER A 184 -7.00 -21.18 1.79
C SER A 184 -7.46 -19.77 2.09
N THR A 185 -8.24 -19.20 1.19
CA THR A 185 -8.85 -17.88 1.39
C THR A 185 -10.36 -17.98 1.23
N ARG A 186 -11.09 -17.27 2.08
CA ARG A 186 -12.55 -17.17 1.98
C ARG A 186 -12.92 -15.87 1.27
N GLY A 187 -13.82 -15.94 0.30
CA GLY A 187 -14.28 -14.77 -0.44
C GLY A 187 -15.59 -15.03 -1.16
N ASP A 188 -16.49 -14.04 -1.21
CA ASP A 188 -17.65 -14.02 -2.12
C ASP A 188 -18.53 -15.30 -2.08
N GLY A 189 -18.68 -15.94 -0.91
CA GLY A 189 -19.48 -17.14 -0.74
C GLY A 189 -18.79 -18.46 -1.13
N CYS A 190 -17.50 -18.44 -1.44
CA CYS A 190 -16.69 -19.63 -1.74
C CYS A 190 -15.37 -19.64 -0.95
N TYR A 191 -14.74 -20.81 -0.89
CA TYR A 191 -13.34 -20.93 -0.51
C TYR A 191 -12.49 -21.09 -1.77
N LEU A 192 -11.36 -20.39 -1.79
CA LEU A 192 -10.35 -20.50 -2.82
C LEU A 192 -9.10 -21.10 -2.20
N HIS A 193 -8.79 -22.32 -2.63
CA HIS A 193 -7.66 -23.11 -2.21
C HIS A 193 -6.57 -23.00 -3.27
N LYS A 194 -5.38 -22.63 -2.85
CA LYS A 194 -4.21 -22.44 -3.70
C LYS A 194 -3.12 -23.37 -3.21
N ILE A 195 -2.63 -24.24 -4.09
CA ILE A 195 -1.56 -25.20 -3.82
C ILE A 195 -0.42 -24.88 -4.78
N HIS A 196 0.78 -24.69 -4.24
CA HIS A 196 2.00 -24.50 -5.01
C HIS A 196 2.82 -25.78 -5.04
N LEU A 197 3.20 -26.18 -6.24
CA LEU A 197 4.01 -27.35 -6.52
C LEU A 197 5.35 -26.93 -7.11
N GLU A 198 6.42 -27.58 -6.66
CA GLU A 198 7.74 -27.51 -7.27
C GLU A 198 7.82 -28.47 -8.46
N LEU A 199 8.41 -28.03 -9.57
CA LEU A 199 8.68 -28.91 -10.71
C LEU A 199 10.13 -29.40 -10.67
N ASN A 200 10.32 -30.71 -10.61
CA ASN A 200 11.61 -31.31 -10.90
C ASN A 200 11.80 -31.41 -12.41
N ASP A 201 12.97 -30.99 -12.92
CA ASP A 201 13.34 -30.83 -14.35
C ASP A 201 13.09 -32.05 -15.27
N SER A 202 12.76 -33.22 -14.71
CA SER A 202 12.61 -34.48 -15.42
C SER A 202 11.16 -34.95 -15.64
N ALA A 203 10.14 -34.25 -15.13
CA ALA A 203 8.75 -34.72 -15.18
C ALA A 203 7.88 -33.92 -16.17
N SER A 204 7.55 -34.50 -17.33
CA SER A 204 6.45 -34.00 -18.15
C SER A 204 5.12 -34.38 -17.49
N ILE A 205 4.52 -33.47 -16.75
CA ILE A 205 3.24 -33.70 -16.06
C ILE A 205 2.09 -33.40 -17.04
N ASP A 206 1.20 -34.38 -17.22
CA ASP A 206 -0.08 -34.15 -17.91
C ASP A 206 -1.02 -33.31 -17.01
N LEU A 207 -1.03 -32.00 -17.27
CA LEU A 207 -1.85 -31.03 -16.54
C LEU A 207 -3.36 -31.32 -16.69
N SER A 208 -3.78 -31.80 -17.87
CA SER A 208 -5.19 -32.11 -18.14
C SER A 208 -5.63 -33.35 -17.35
N GLY A 209 -4.80 -34.39 -17.34
CA GLY A 209 -5.03 -35.60 -16.55
C GLY A 209 -5.07 -35.32 -15.05
N LEU A 210 -4.17 -34.46 -14.55
CA LEU A 210 -4.16 -34.02 -13.15
C LEU A 210 -5.43 -33.24 -12.79
N GLN A 211 -5.82 -32.27 -13.63
CA GLN A 211 -7.02 -31.47 -13.42
C GLN A 211 -8.28 -32.34 -13.35
N HIS A 212 -8.45 -33.27 -14.30
CA HIS A 212 -9.60 -34.16 -14.34
C HIS A 212 -9.60 -35.17 -13.17
N GLY A 213 -8.43 -35.69 -12.79
CA GLY A 213 -8.28 -36.59 -11.64
C GLY A 213 -8.70 -35.93 -10.32
N LEU A 214 -8.23 -34.70 -10.08
CA LEU A 214 -8.60 -33.92 -8.90
C LEU A 214 -10.09 -33.57 -8.88
N LEU A 215 -10.64 -33.15 -10.03
CA LEU A 215 -12.07 -32.83 -10.15
C LEU A 215 -12.95 -34.06 -9.84
N ASN A 216 -12.59 -35.23 -10.37
CA ASN A 216 -13.32 -36.46 -10.09
C ASN A 216 -13.25 -36.83 -8.61
N MET A 217 -12.06 -36.82 -8.01
CA MET A 217 -11.91 -37.11 -6.58
C MET A 217 -12.77 -36.18 -5.72
N LEU A 218 -12.79 -34.88 -6.04
CA LEU A 218 -13.58 -33.89 -5.31
C LEU A 218 -15.10 -34.07 -5.49
N LYS A 219 -15.56 -34.63 -6.62
CA LYS A 219 -16.99 -34.96 -6.82
C LYS A 219 -17.48 -36.15 -5.97
N LEU A 220 -16.57 -37.03 -5.54
CA LEU A 220 -16.91 -38.23 -4.77
C LEU A 220 -17.06 -37.97 -3.26
N VAL A 221 -16.75 -36.76 -2.79
CA VAL A 221 -16.82 -36.32 -1.38
C VAL A 221 -18.02 -35.42 -1.17
#